data_AF-A0A0S8GH82-F1
#
_entry.id   AF-A0A0S8GH82-F1
#
_cell.length_a   1.000
_cell.length_b   1.000
_cell.length_c   1.000
_cell.angle_alpha   90.00
_cell.angle_beta   90.00
_cell.angle_gamma   90.00
#
_symmetry.space_group_name_H-M   'P 1'
#
loop_
_entity.id
_entity.type
_entity.pdbx_description
1 polymer ?
#
loop_
_entity_poly.entity_id
_entity_poly.type
_entity_poly.pdbx_seq_one_letter_code
_entity_poly.pdbx_strand_id
1 'polypeptide(L)'
;MLTETDENGAAQRWFIYGNYIDEVLVMVAEGTPDKYYYYAHDHLFSTVALMEDDGDVVERYEYDAYGKMTRYDPDFTEWSGTEAGNPYYFTGRRVDVLEDGDLTLQYSRNRY
;
A
#
# COMPACT_ATOMS: atom_id res chain seq x y z
N MET A 1 -10.90 8.36 8.29
CA MET A 1 -10.38 7.08 8.79
C MET A 1 -11.21 5.96 8.18
N LEU A 2 -10.57 5.00 7.52
CA LEU A 2 -11.21 3.78 7.00
C LEU A 2 -10.64 2.59 7.76
N THR A 3 -11.47 1.64 8.19
CA THR A 3 -11.05 0.41 8.86
C THR A 3 -11.44 -0.78 7.99
N GLU A 4 -10.51 -1.69 7.79
CA GLU A 4 -10.73 -2.96 7.12
C GLU A 4 -10.94 -4.05 8.17
N THR A 5 -11.93 -4.92 7.94
CA THR A 5 -12.28 -6.03 8.84
C THR A 5 -12.22 -7.36 8.11
N ASP A 6 -11.88 -8.42 8.84
CA ASP A 6 -11.99 -9.79 8.34
C ASP A 6 -13.46 -10.27 8.24
N GLU A 7 -13.66 -11.51 7.80
CA GLU A 7 -14.98 -12.14 7.71
C GLU A 7 -15.71 -12.26 9.05
N ASN A 8 -15.00 -12.16 10.17
CA ASN A 8 -15.52 -12.22 11.53
C ASN A 8 -15.74 -10.83 12.15
N GLY A 9 -15.49 -9.75 11.39
CA GLY A 9 -15.61 -8.37 11.85
C GLY A 9 -14.44 -7.89 12.73
N ALA A 10 -13.35 -8.65 12.82
CA ALA A 10 -12.14 -8.20 13.49
C ALA A 10 -11.39 -7.20 12.61
N ALA A 11 -11.01 -6.05 13.18
CA ALA A 11 -10.23 -5.06 12.45
C ALA A 11 -8.86 -5.63 12.07
N GLN A 12 -8.49 -5.52 10.79
CA GLN A 12 -7.19 -5.92 10.27
C GLN A 12 -6.25 -4.74 10.10
N ARG A 13 -6.77 -3.58 9.69
CA ARG A 13 -5.98 -2.37 9.48
C ARG A 13 -6.85 -1.14 9.39
N TRP A 14 -6.26 0.01 9.65
CA TRP A 14 -6.91 1.30 9.45
C TRP A 14 -6.00 2.29 8.74
N PHE A 15 -6.65 3.18 7.99
CA PHE A 15 -6.00 4.14 7.10
C PHE A 15 -6.36 5.57 7.45
N ILE A 16 -5.34 6.42 7.45
CA ILE A 16 -5.47 7.88 7.55
C ILE A 16 -5.21 8.46 6.16
N TYR A 17 -6.12 9.32 5.70
CA TYR A 17 -6.01 10.01 4.41
C TYR A 17 -5.73 11.49 4.63
N GLY A 18 -5.05 12.10 3.65
CA GLY A 18 -4.77 13.52 3.59
C GLY A 18 -5.98 14.34 3.11
N ASN A 19 -5.69 15.44 2.43
CA ASN A 19 -6.74 16.34 1.92
C ASN A 19 -7.41 15.79 0.66
N TYR A 20 -6.69 14.97 -0.11
CA TYR A 20 -7.24 14.33 -1.30
C TYR A 20 -7.78 12.93 -0.99
N ILE A 21 -8.80 12.54 -1.74
CA ILE A 21 -9.51 11.26 -1.61
C ILE A 21 -8.63 10.02 -1.86
N ASP A 22 -7.56 10.18 -2.64
CA ASP A 22 -6.64 9.10 -3.05
C ASP A 22 -5.25 9.31 -2.43
N GLU A 23 -5.16 10.10 -1.36
CA GLU A 23 -3.92 10.42 -0.64
C GLU A 23 -3.91 9.66 0.70
N VAL A 24 -3.51 8.39 0.68
CA VAL A 24 -3.30 7.62 1.91
C VAL A 24 -1.99 8.06 2.57
N LEU A 25 -2.00 8.42 3.84
CA LEU A 25 -0.81 8.92 4.54
C LEU A 25 -0.24 7.88 5.51
N VAL A 26 -1.11 7.15 6.20
CA VAL A 26 -0.71 6.19 7.23
C VAL A 26 -1.57 4.93 7.13
N MET A 27 -0.93 3.78 7.23
CA MET A 27 -1.56 2.49 7.50
C MET A 27 -1.12 2.00 8.87
N VAL A 28 -2.07 1.53 9.65
CA VAL A 28 -1.81 0.86 10.92
C VAL A 28 -2.35 -0.55 10.80
N ALA A 29 -1.47 -1.54 10.98
CA ALA A 29 -1.84 -2.94 10.98
C ALA A 29 -2.30 -3.38 12.38
N GLU A 30 -3.48 -3.96 12.48
CA GLU A 30 -3.99 -4.53 13.73
C GLU A 30 -3.30 -5.87 14.03
N GLY A 31 -3.06 -6.17 15.31
CA GLY A 31 -2.36 -7.38 15.76
C GLY A 31 -0.87 -7.20 16.04
N THR A 32 -0.27 -6.07 15.62
CA THR A 32 1.04 -5.62 16.12
C THR A 32 0.85 -4.22 16.70
N PRO A 33 0.68 -4.08 18.04
CA PRO A 33 0.44 -2.77 18.64
C PRO A 33 1.57 -1.81 18.25
N ASP A 34 1.17 -0.59 17.88
CA ASP A 34 2.05 0.55 17.56
C ASP A 34 2.85 0.43 16.25
N LYS A 35 2.52 -0.49 15.34
CA LYS A 35 3.17 -0.54 14.02
C LYS A 35 2.51 0.42 13.02
N TYR A 36 3.15 1.57 12.79
CA TYR A 36 2.73 2.58 11.83
C TYR A 36 3.54 2.48 10.55
N TYR A 37 2.85 2.45 9.41
CA TYR A 37 3.49 2.57 8.10
C TYR A 37 3.10 3.91 7.46
N TYR A 38 4.11 4.69 7.08
CA TYR A 38 3.97 5.99 6.45
C TYR A 38 4.18 5.88 4.94
N TYR A 39 3.28 6.46 4.17
CA TYR A 39 3.32 6.41 2.71
C TYR A 39 4.14 7.58 2.16
N ALA A 40 5.13 7.25 1.33
CA ALA A 40 5.76 8.22 0.44
C ALA A 40 5.10 8.13 -0.95
N HIS A 41 4.81 9.29 -1.53
CA HIS A 41 4.14 9.40 -2.82
C HIS A 41 5.00 10.09 -3.87
N ASP A 42 4.81 9.72 -5.13
CA ASP A 42 5.28 10.53 -6.26
C ASP A 42 4.33 11.70 -6.57
N HIS A 43 4.65 12.46 -7.62
CA HIS A 43 3.85 13.59 -8.07
C HIS A 43 2.46 13.22 -8.63
N LEU A 44 2.20 11.93 -8.87
CA LEU A 44 0.91 11.38 -9.31
C LEU A 44 0.16 10.70 -8.16
N PHE A 45 0.61 10.87 -6.91
CA PHE A 45 0.08 10.21 -5.72
C PHE A 45 0.25 8.68 -5.74
N SER A 46 1.17 8.14 -6.55
CA SER A 46 1.52 6.72 -6.51
C SER A 46 2.43 6.44 -5.32
N THR A 47 2.12 5.38 -4.57
CA THR A 47 2.96 4.96 -3.44
C THR A 47 4.33 4.51 -3.93
N VAL A 48 5.41 5.20 -3.55
CA VAL A 48 6.79 4.84 -3.94
C VAL A 48 7.57 4.16 -2.83
N ALA A 49 7.18 4.37 -1.58
CA ALA A 49 7.77 3.69 -0.45
C ALA A 49 6.84 3.64 0.76
N LEU A 50 7.08 2.66 1.63
CA LEU A 50 6.54 2.58 2.98
C LEU A 50 7.67 2.69 3.99
N MET A 51 7.43 3.46 5.04
CA MET A 51 8.39 3.69 6.12
C MET A 51 7.78 3.29 7.46
N GLU A 52 8.58 2.76 8.38
CA GLU A 52 8.20 2.53 9.78
C GLU A 52 8.35 3.82 10.61
N ASP A 53 8.01 3.76 11.90
CA ASP A 53 7.99 4.90 12.82
C ASP A 53 9.39 5.44 13.17
N ASP A 54 10.42 4.61 13.01
CA ASP A 54 11.83 5.00 13.11
C ASP A 54 12.36 5.69 11.83
N GLY A 55 11.57 5.70 10.76
CA GLY A 55 11.92 6.27 9.46
C GLY A 55 12.64 5.29 8.53
N ASP A 56 12.80 4.03 8.91
CA ASP A 56 13.35 3.01 8.05
C ASP A 56 12.35 2.67 6.93
N VAL A 57 12.85 2.66 5.70
CA VAL A 57 12.06 2.21 4.55
C VAL A 57 11.93 0.69 4.65
N VAL A 58 10.72 0.17 4.54
CA VAL A 58 10.44 -1.27 4.56
C VAL A 58 10.15 -1.83 3.17
N GLU A 59 9.46 -1.06 2.33
CA GLU A 59 9.14 -1.46 0.97
C GLU A 59 9.34 -0.29 0.02
N ARG A 60 9.81 -0.58 -1.19
CA ARG A 60 9.86 0.37 -2.30
C ARG A 60 9.07 -0.17 -3.48
N TYR A 61 8.42 0.73 -4.21
CA TYR A 61 7.71 0.41 -5.44
C TYR A 61 8.17 1.31 -6.57
N GLU A 62 8.47 0.70 -7.71
CA GLU A 62 8.62 1.40 -8.97
C GLU A 62 7.52 0.96 -9.92
N TYR A 63 7.12 1.87 -10.79
CA TYR A 63 6.08 1.63 -11.79
C TYR A 63 6.64 1.88 -13.18
N ASP A 64 6.33 0.99 -14.12
CA ASP A 64 6.54 1.28 -15.53
C ASP A 64 5.51 2.33 -16.04
N ALA A 65 5.67 2.78 -17.28
CA ALA A 65 4.77 3.77 -17.89
C ALA A 65 3.30 3.33 -17.99
N TYR A 66 3.02 2.03 -17.79
CA TYR A 66 1.70 1.42 -17.86
C TYR A 66 1.18 0.97 -16.47
N GLY A 67 1.91 1.29 -15.39
CA GLY A 67 1.50 0.97 -14.02
C GLY A 67 1.89 -0.44 -13.55
N LYS A 68 2.72 -1.18 -14.29
CA LYS A 68 3.27 -2.44 -13.78
C LYS A 68 4.20 -2.14 -12.62
N MET A 69 3.84 -2.67 -11.45
CA MET A 69 4.61 -2.51 -10.23
C MET A 69 5.77 -3.50 -10.16
N THR A 70 6.94 -3.01 -9.81
CA THR A 70 8.07 -3.80 -9.31
C THR A 70 8.35 -3.39 -7.86
N ARG A 71 8.45 -4.37 -6.97
CA ARG A 71 8.79 -4.14 -5.56
C ARG A 71 10.27 -4.37 -5.32
N TYR A 72 10.87 -3.57 -4.44
CA TYR A 72 12.28 -3.69 -4.05
C TYR A 72 12.45 -3.58 -2.54
N ASP A 73 13.57 -4.12 -2.08
CA ASP A 73 14.08 -3.91 -0.73
C ASP A 73 14.56 -2.46 -0.54
N PRO A 74 14.82 -2.02 0.70
CA PRO A 74 15.14 -0.61 1.00
C PRO A 74 16.37 -0.05 0.28
N ASP A 75 17.28 -0.92 -0.13
CA ASP A 75 18.54 -0.66 -0.84
C ASP A 75 18.44 -0.87 -2.37
N PHE A 76 17.22 -1.01 -2.91
CA PHE A 76 16.92 -1.26 -4.34
C PHE A 76 17.34 -2.64 -4.85
N THR A 77 17.59 -3.63 -3.98
CA THR A 77 17.76 -5.02 -4.42
C THR A 77 16.41 -5.71 -4.66
N GLU A 78 16.47 -6.89 -5.28
CA GLU A 78 15.30 -7.74 -5.49
C GLU A 78 14.59 -7.99 -4.15
N TRP A 79 13.27 -7.85 -4.16
CA TRP A 79 12.43 -7.98 -2.97
C TRP A 79 12.62 -9.33 -2.30
N SER A 80 13.02 -9.30 -1.02
CA SER A 80 13.19 -10.50 -0.18
C SER A 80 12.42 -10.43 1.14
N GLY A 81 11.79 -9.27 1.41
CA GLY A 81 11.03 -9.00 2.63
C GLY A 81 9.66 -9.71 2.74
N THR A 82 9.05 -9.55 3.91
CA THR A 82 7.64 -9.91 4.14
C THR A 82 6.74 -8.74 3.78
N GLU A 83 5.63 -9.01 3.12
CA GLU A 83 4.71 -7.95 2.72
C GLU A 83 4.14 -7.21 3.94
N ALA A 84 4.25 -5.89 3.93
CA ALA A 84 3.61 -5.00 4.89
C ALA A 84 2.08 -4.99 4.73
N GLY A 85 1.55 -5.65 3.70
CA GLY A 85 0.11 -5.75 3.44
C GLY A 85 -0.49 -4.45 2.93
N ASN A 86 0.28 -3.65 2.20
CA ASN A 86 -0.20 -2.43 1.59
C ASN A 86 -1.15 -2.73 0.42
N PRO A 87 -2.38 -2.17 0.41
CA PRO A 87 -3.29 -2.34 -0.70
C PRO A 87 -3.29 -1.14 -1.68
N TYR A 88 -2.59 -0.04 -1.40
CA TYR A 88 -2.56 1.20 -2.19
C TYR A 88 -1.25 1.38 -2.96
N TYR A 89 -1.34 1.41 -4.29
CA TYR A 89 -0.18 1.42 -5.19
C TYR A 89 -0.25 2.55 -6.23
N PHE A 90 -0.23 2.21 -7.52
CA PHE A 90 -0.21 3.15 -8.63
C PHE A 90 -1.35 4.17 -8.51
N THR A 91 -1.06 5.46 -8.67
CA THR A 91 -2.03 6.57 -8.53
C THR A 91 -2.84 6.59 -7.21
N GLY A 92 -2.30 5.99 -6.14
CA GLY A 92 -2.95 5.96 -4.82
C GLY A 92 -4.18 5.06 -4.77
N ARG A 93 -4.36 4.20 -5.78
CA ARG A 93 -5.54 3.34 -5.91
C ARG A 93 -5.34 2.01 -5.23
N ARG A 94 -6.43 1.52 -4.66
CA ARG A 94 -6.49 0.18 -4.10
C ARG A 94 -6.40 -0.85 -5.22
N VAL A 95 -5.45 -1.77 -5.07
CA VAL A 95 -5.33 -2.95 -5.92
C VAL A 95 -6.00 -4.11 -5.20
N ASP A 96 -6.90 -4.79 -5.89
CA ASP A 96 -7.50 -6.03 -5.43
C ASP A 96 -6.80 -7.19 -6.14
N VAL A 97 -6.27 -8.12 -5.36
CA VAL A 97 -5.61 -9.31 -5.87
C VAL A 97 -6.63 -10.44 -5.81
N LEU A 98 -7.11 -10.83 -6.98
CA LEU A 98 -8.04 -11.93 -7.17
C LEU A 98 -7.26 -13.17 -7.61
N GLU A 99 -7.82 -14.34 -7.37
CA GLU A 99 -7.30 -15.62 -7.90
C GLU A 99 -5.84 -15.92 -7.46
N ASP A 100 -5.57 -15.85 -6.14
CA ASP A 100 -4.28 -16.29 -5.56
C ASP A 100 -3.03 -15.62 -6.16
N GLY A 101 -3.17 -14.38 -6.68
CA GLY A 101 -2.07 -13.61 -7.27
C GLY A 101 -2.09 -13.54 -8.80
N ASP A 102 -2.92 -14.34 -9.48
CA ASP A 102 -2.94 -14.41 -10.94
C ASP A 102 -3.67 -13.21 -11.59
N LEU A 103 -4.56 -12.54 -10.85
CA LEU A 103 -5.30 -11.38 -11.37
C LEU A 103 -5.18 -10.18 -10.44
N THR A 104 -4.38 -9.20 -10.87
CA THR A 104 -4.22 -7.91 -10.19
C THR A 104 -5.14 -6.87 -10.85
N LEU A 105 -6.24 -6.48 -10.20
CA LEU A 105 -7.14 -5.44 -10.71
C LEU A 105 -6.99 -4.15 -9.90
N GLN A 106 -6.66 -3.06 -10.60
CA GLN A 106 -6.61 -1.73 -9.98
C GLN A 106 -7.98 -1.05 -10.06
N TYR A 107 -8.58 -0.73 -8.92
CA TYR A 107 -9.92 -0.15 -8.90
C TYR A 107 -9.88 1.34 -9.31
N SER A 108 -10.27 1.65 -10.55
CA SER A 108 -10.50 3.02 -11.01
C SER A 108 -12.01 3.31 -11.01
N ARG A 109 -12.46 4.30 -10.22
CA ARG A 109 -13.89 4.61 -9.94
C ARG A 109 -14.86 4.64 -11.13
N ASN A 110 -14.39 4.72 -12.38
CA ASN A 110 -15.23 4.74 -13.59
C ASN A 110 -14.83 3.73 -14.68
N ARG A 111 -13.89 2.78 -14.46
CA ARG A 111 -13.54 1.70 -15.40
C ARG A 111 -12.56 0.70 -14.76
N TYR A 112 -12.63 -0.55 -15.22
CA TYR A 112 -11.67 -1.62 -14.92
C TYR A 112 -10.45 -1.51 -15.83
#